data_AF-A0A090MI78-F1
#
_entry.id   AF-A0A090MI78-F1
#
_cell.length_a   1.000
_cell.length_b   1.000
_cell.length_c   1.000
_cell.angle_alpha   90.00
_cell.angle_beta   90.00
_cell.angle_gamma   90.00
#
_symmetry.space_group_name_H-M   'P 1'
#
loop_
_entity.id
_entity.type
_entity.pdbx_description
1 polymer ?
#
loop_
_entity_poly.entity_id
_entity_poly.type
_entity_poly.pdbx_seq_one_letter_code
_entity_poly.pdbx_strand_id
1 'polypeptide(L)'
;MDAALNSLAEAEQNLNAAIQAADYDPAELERIEERLFALRAASRKYSTPVDDLAALAEKFKADVGLIDAGADRLKVLEKAASAADAAYLEAAKKLSAARIKAAEKLNKAVNAELAPLKLERAKFSTQIESEPQSPAPQGFDRVQFWVQTNPGTKPGPLMKVASGGELSRFLLALKVVLSDRGSAPTLVFDEIDTGVGGAVADAIGARLARLAEKVQVMAVTHAPQVAARANQHLLISKEALDKGKRVATRVAPLVKEHRREEIARMLAGAEITREARAAAEQLLKAATA
;
A
#
# COMPACT_ATOMS: atom_id res chain seq x y z
N MET A 1 77.03 46.57 -81.25
CA MET A 1 75.76 47.21 -80.82
C MET A 1 74.76 46.16 -80.37
N ASP A 2 74.48 45.14 -81.18
CA ASP A 2 73.50 44.08 -80.84
C ASP A 2 73.79 43.33 -79.52
N ALA A 3 75.05 42.98 -79.25
CA ALA A 3 75.41 42.34 -77.98
C ALA A 3 75.10 43.23 -76.75
N ALA A 4 75.31 44.54 -76.86
CA ALA A 4 75.02 45.48 -75.78
C ALA A 4 73.51 45.69 -75.59
N LEU A 5 72.73 45.64 -76.68
CA LEU A 5 71.27 45.73 -76.64
C LEU A 5 70.64 44.46 -76.03
N ASN A 6 71.16 43.29 -76.35
CA ASN A 6 70.70 42.02 -75.77
C ASN A 6 71.00 41.95 -74.26
N SER A 7 72.20 42.32 -73.84
CA SER A 7 72.54 42.36 -72.41
C SER A 7 71.70 43.36 -71.63
N LEU A 8 71.32 44.49 -72.24
CA LEU A 8 70.42 45.48 -71.62
C LEU A 8 69.00 44.92 -71.47
N ALA A 9 68.47 44.26 -72.49
CA ALA A 9 67.14 43.64 -72.44
C ALA A 9 67.07 42.50 -71.40
N GLU A 10 68.13 41.70 -71.29
CA GLU A 10 68.25 40.65 -70.28
C GLU A 10 68.35 41.24 -68.86
N ALA A 11 69.08 42.35 -68.68
CA ALA A 11 69.12 43.08 -67.42
C ALA A 11 67.75 43.68 -67.05
N GLU A 12 66.99 44.22 -68.01
CA GLU A 12 65.63 44.71 -67.78
C GLU A 12 64.66 43.59 -67.41
N GLN A 13 64.73 42.43 -68.08
CA GLN A 13 63.92 41.27 -67.72
C GLN A 13 64.21 40.78 -66.31
N ASN A 14 65.50 40.65 -65.96
CA ASN A 14 65.89 40.22 -64.62
C ASN A 14 65.50 41.26 -63.56
N LEU A 15 65.58 42.56 -63.87
CA LEU A 15 65.16 43.62 -62.96
C LEU A 15 63.64 43.63 -62.74
N ASN A 16 62.85 43.46 -63.81
CA ASN A 16 61.40 43.37 -63.71
C ASN A 16 60.93 42.12 -62.95
N ALA A 17 61.59 40.98 -63.18
CA ALA A 17 61.34 39.76 -62.42
C ALA A 17 61.68 39.94 -60.93
N ALA A 18 62.79 40.62 -60.61
CA ALA A 18 63.16 40.95 -59.24
C ALA A 18 62.17 41.92 -58.57
N ILE A 19 61.66 42.92 -59.31
CA ILE A 19 60.64 43.86 -58.81
C ILE A 19 59.33 43.13 -58.51
N GLN A 20 58.88 42.23 -59.39
CA GLN A 20 57.68 41.42 -59.14
C GLN A 20 57.87 40.42 -58.00
N ALA A 21 59.04 39.80 -57.89
CA ALA A 21 59.36 38.91 -56.76
C ALA A 21 59.50 39.68 -55.43
N ALA A 22 59.80 40.98 -55.49
CA ALA A 22 59.84 41.88 -54.34
C ALA A 22 58.51 42.60 -54.08
N ASP A 23 57.47 42.34 -54.89
CA ASP A 23 56.14 42.89 -54.67
C ASP A 23 55.55 42.25 -53.41
N TYR A 24 55.45 43.05 -52.35
CA TYR A 24 55.11 42.63 -51.01
C TYR A 24 53.93 43.46 -50.55
N ASP A 25 52.79 42.81 -50.26
CA ASP A 25 51.63 43.48 -49.66
C ASP A 25 51.94 43.75 -48.18
N PRO A 26 52.19 45.01 -47.76
CA PRO A 26 52.51 45.31 -46.37
C PRO A 26 51.34 45.00 -45.43
N ALA A 27 50.10 45.03 -45.95
CA ALA A 27 48.92 44.69 -45.17
C ALA A 27 48.80 43.18 -44.93
N GLU A 28 49.50 42.34 -45.69
CA GLU A 28 49.50 40.89 -45.46
C GLU A 28 50.20 40.54 -44.14
N LEU A 29 51.37 41.14 -43.87
CA LEU A 29 52.09 40.92 -42.63
C LEU A 29 51.30 41.39 -41.42
N GLU A 30 50.71 42.59 -41.49
CA GLU A 30 49.89 43.13 -40.42
C GLU A 30 48.71 42.20 -40.09
N ARG A 31 48.01 41.68 -41.11
CA ARG A 31 46.95 40.68 -40.93
C ARG A 31 47.44 39.38 -40.30
N ILE A 32 48.64 38.91 -40.67
CA ILE A 32 49.23 37.68 -40.11
C ILE A 32 49.61 37.90 -38.64
N GLU A 33 50.24 39.02 -38.31
CA GLU A 33 50.64 39.36 -36.94
C GLU A 33 49.43 39.54 -36.02
N GLU A 34 48.40 40.26 -36.45
CA GLU A 34 47.13 40.38 -35.73
C GLU A 34 46.52 39.02 -35.40
N ARG A 35 46.47 38.12 -36.40
CA ARG A 35 45.94 36.78 -36.22
C ARG A 35 46.81 35.94 -35.27
N LEU A 36 48.14 36.06 -35.35
CA LEU A 36 49.07 35.38 -34.45
C LEU A 36 48.88 35.86 -33.00
N PHE A 37 48.73 37.17 -32.78
CA PHE A 37 48.48 37.74 -31.45
C PHE A 37 47.13 37.29 -30.89
N ALA A 38 46.07 37.27 -31.71
CA ALA A 38 44.75 36.79 -31.33
C ALA A 38 44.79 35.31 -30.89
N LEU A 39 45.47 34.45 -31.64
CA LEU A 39 45.63 33.03 -31.31
C LEU A 39 46.44 32.84 -30.00
N ARG A 40 47.54 33.57 -29.81
CA ARG A 40 48.32 33.53 -28.57
C ARG A 40 47.53 34.04 -27.36
N ALA A 41 46.71 35.07 -27.54
CA ALA A 41 45.83 35.57 -26.50
C ALA A 41 44.77 34.54 -26.11
N ALA A 42 44.14 33.87 -27.08
CA ALA A 42 43.20 32.78 -26.85
C ALA A 42 43.87 31.58 -26.15
N SER A 43 45.07 31.19 -26.59
CA SER A 43 45.87 30.13 -25.97
C SER A 43 46.13 30.40 -24.48
N ARG A 44 46.50 31.64 -24.11
CA ARG A 44 46.66 32.03 -22.70
C ARG A 44 45.33 32.06 -21.94
N LYS A 45 44.26 32.58 -22.55
CA LYS A 45 42.94 32.69 -21.91
C LYS A 45 42.36 31.32 -21.54
N TYR A 46 42.53 30.33 -22.42
CA TYR A 46 41.98 28.99 -22.25
C TYR A 46 43.01 27.94 -21.83
N SER A 47 44.23 28.37 -21.48
CA SER A 47 45.33 27.51 -21.03
C SER A 47 45.54 26.28 -21.93
N THR A 48 45.51 26.48 -23.25
CA THR A 48 45.53 25.40 -24.26
C THR A 48 46.47 25.78 -25.41
N PRO A 49 47.28 24.86 -25.95
CA PRO A 49 48.14 25.14 -27.12
C PRO A 49 47.34 25.68 -28.30
N VAL A 50 47.96 26.54 -29.12
CA VAL A 50 47.29 27.18 -30.27
C VAL A 50 46.71 26.13 -31.23
N ASP A 51 47.43 25.03 -31.46
CA ASP A 51 47.03 23.95 -32.37
C ASP A 51 45.76 23.22 -31.89
N ASP A 52 45.51 23.22 -30.57
CA ASP A 52 44.36 22.54 -29.95
C ASP A 52 43.14 23.45 -29.74
N LEU A 53 43.26 24.77 -30.00
CA LEU A 53 42.19 25.74 -29.77
C LEU A 53 40.91 25.43 -30.56
N ALA A 54 41.03 24.92 -31.78
CA ALA A 54 39.88 24.56 -32.61
C ALA A 54 39.11 23.37 -32.01
N ALA A 55 39.82 22.34 -31.54
CA ALA A 55 39.22 21.20 -30.87
C ALA A 55 38.53 21.61 -29.56
N LEU A 56 39.13 22.54 -28.80
CA LEU A 56 38.54 23.09 -27.58
C LEU A 56 37.25 23.88 -27.88
N ALA A 57 37.22 24.67 -28.95
CA ALA A 57 36.04 25.42 -29.35
C ALA A 57 34.87 24.50 -29.73
N GLU A 58 35.13 23.43 -30.50
CA GLU A 58 34.12 22.42 -30.82
C GLU A 58 33.64 21.68 -29.56
N LYS A 59 34.54 21.38 -28.62
CA LYS A 59 34.15 20.82 -27.32
C LYS A 59 33.21 21.76 -26.56
N PHE A 60 33.55 23.04 -26.41
CA PHE A 60 32.68 24.01 -25.71
C PHE A 60 31.33 24.19 -26.42
N LYS A 61 31.32 24.21 -27.75
CA LYS A 61 30.08 24.28 -28.52
C LYS A 61 29.20 23.05 -28.28
N ALA A 62 29.80 21.86 -28.22
CA ALA A 62 29.09 20.63 -27.88
C ALA A 62 28.58 20.65 -26.42
N ASP A 63 29.41 21.08 -25.47
CA ASP A 63 29.04 21.19 -24.05
C ASP A 63 27.87 22.18 -23.84
N VAL A 64 27.91 23.35 -24.48
CA VAL A 64 26.80 24.32 -24.48
C VAL A 64 25.54 23.72 -25.09
N GLY A 65 25.66 23.04 -26.24
CA GLY A 65 24.52 22.35 -26.86
C GLY A 65 23.89 21.28 -25.97
N LEU A 66 24.70 20.55 -25.19
CA LEU A 66 24.21 19.57 -24.21
C LEU A 66 23.48 20.25 -23.04
N ILE A 67 23.99 21.37 -22.54
CA ILE A 67 23.37 22.14 -21.46
C ILE A 67 22.01 22.69 -21.90
N ASP A 68 21.94 23.30 -23.09
CA ASP A 68 20.70 23.87 -23.63
C ASP A 68 19.64 22.77 -23.86
N ALA A 69 20.04 21.65 -24.48
CA ALA A 69 19.16 20.50 -24.66
C ALA A 69 18.68 19.91 -23.31
N GLY A 70 19.56 19.91 -22.30
CA GLY A 70 19.24 19.50 -20.94
C GLY A 70 18.21 20.41 -20.27
N ALA A 71 18.37 21.73 -20.41
CA ALA A 71 17.46 22.72 -19.85
C ALA A 71 16.05 22.61 -20.45
N ASP A 72 15.95 22.41 -21.76
CA ASP A 72 14.65 22.22 -22.42
C ASP A 72 14.00 20.89 -22.05
N ARG A 73 14.80 19.81 -21.94
CA ARG A 73 14.30 18.53 -21.43
C ARG A 73 13.82 18.62 -19.99
N LEU A 74 14.51 19.38 -19.14
CA LEU A 74 14.10 19.60 -17.75
C LEU A 74 12.74 20.30 -17.68
N LYS A 75 12.51 21.37 -18.45
CA LYS A 75 11.19 22.04 -18.52
C LYS A 75 10.07 21.09 -18.91
N VAL A 76 10.33 20.19 -19.87
CA VAL A 76 9.35 19.17 -20.28
C VAL A 76 9.05 18.20 -19.14
N LEU A 77 10.08 17.73 -18.44
CA LEU A 77 9.94 16.81 -17.31
C LEU A 77 9.23 17.46 -16.11
N GLU A 78 9.53 18.71 -15.78
CA GLU A 78 8.86 19.47 -14.73
C GLU A 78 7.37 19.66 -15.03
N LYS A 79 7.03 19.98 -16.28
CA LYS A 79 5.64 20.06 -16.73
C LYS A 79 4.92 18.71 -16.63
N ALA A 80 5.60 17.63 -17.01
CA ALA A 80 5.06 16.27 -16.90
C ALA A 80 4.84 15.86 -15.43
N ALA A 81 5.78 16.17 -14.53
CA ALA A 81 5.67 15.91 -13.11
C ALA A 81 4.48 16.69 -12.51
N SER A 82 4.36 17.99 -12.79
CA SER A 82 3.24 18.81 -12.33
C SER A 82 1.88 18.30 -12.83
N ALA A 83 1.81 17.85 -14.09
CA ALA A 83 0.59 17.25 -14.63
C ALA A 83 0.24 15.91 -13.94
N ALA A 84 1.25 15.09 -13.64
CA ALA A 84 1.07 13.83 -12.93
C ALA A 84 0.60 14.06 -11.47
N ASP A 85 1.18 15.05 -10.78
CA ASP A 85 0.79 15.43 -9.42
C ASP A 85 -0.67 15.91 -9.37
N ALA A 86 -1.08 16.74 -10.34
CA ALA A 86 -2.46 17.20 -10.45
C ALA A 86 -3.43 16.02 -10.69
N ALA A 87 -3.06 15.09 -11.59
CA ALA A 87 -3.87 13.91 -11.88
C ALA A 87 -3.99 12.98 -10.65
N TYR A 88 -2.88 12.76 -9.93
CA TYR A 88 -2.86 12.02 -8.68
C TYR A 88 -3.78 12.67 -7.64
N LEU A 89 -3.67 13.98 -7.44
CA LEU A 89 -4.45 14.70 -6.43
C LEU A 89 -5.95 14.62 -6.72
N GLU A 90 -6.36 14.76 -7.98
CA GLU A 90 -7.76 14.63 -8.39
C GLU A 90 -8.29 13.19 -8.18
N ALA A 91 -7.50 12.17 -8.52
CA ALA A 91 -7.87 10.78 -8.25
C ALA A 91 -7.96 10.49 -6.74
N ALA A 92 -6.99 10.97 -5.96
CA ALA A 92 -6.94 10.76 -4.52
C ALA A 92 -8.08 11.47 -3.78
N LYS A 93 -8.48 12.69 -4.21
CA LYS A 93 -9.69 13.37 -3.68
C LYS A 93 -10.96 12.56 -3.91
N LYS A 94 -11.13 12.00 -5.12
CA LYS A 94 -12.28 11.14 -5.44
C LYS A 94 -12.29 9.89 -4.57
N LEU A 95 -11.12 9.27 -4.37
CA LEU A 95 -10.97 8.13 -3.47
C LEU A 95 -11.30 8.48 -2.02
N SER A 96 -10.80 9.61 -1.50
CA SER A 96 -11.08 10.09 -0.15
C SER A 96 -12.57 10.32 0.09
N ALA A 97 -13.26 11.00 -0.85
CA ALA A 97 -14.70 11.18 -0.78
C ALA A 97 -15.47 9.86 -0.81
N ALA A 98 -15.03 8.88 -1.61
CA ALA A 98 -15.63 7.55 -1.64
C ALA A 98 -15.40 6.78 -0.32
N ARG A 99 -14.21 6.92 0.30
CA ARG A 99 -13.88 6.33 1.60
C ARG A 99 -14.78 6.89 2.70
N ILE A 100 -15.01 8.20 2.75
CA ILE A 100 -15.89 8.84 3.74
C ILE A 100 -17.31 8.26 3.63
N LYS A 101 -17.87 8.20 2.42
CA LYS A 101 -19.21 7.61 2.20
C LYS A 101 -19.28 6.13 2.58
N ALA A 102 -18.23 5.36 2.28
CA ALA A 102 -18.16 3.95 2.65
C ALA A 102 -18.02 3.76 4.17
N ALA A 103 -17.23 4.61 4.83
CA ALA A 103 -17.04 4.64 6.27
C ALA A 103 -18.37 4.90 7.01
N GLU A 104 -19.19 5.85 6.56
CA GLU A 104 -20.50 6.10 7.16
C GLU A 104 -21.43 4.88 7.07
N LYS A 105 -21.47 4.24 5.90
CA LYS A 105 -22.27 3.01 5.69
C LYS A 105 -21.77 1.87 6.58
N LEU A 106 -20.45 1.67 6.65
CA LEU A 106 -19.83 0.67 7.50
C LEU A 106 -20.12 0.95 8.98
N ASN A 107 -19.96 2.20 9.42
CA ASN A 107 -20.23 2.60 10.79
C ASN A 107 -21.68 2.29 11.18
N LYS A 108 -22.66 2.62 10.32
CA LYS A 108 -24.07 2.32 10.59
C LYS A 108 -24.32 0.81 10.70
N ALA A 109 -23.79 0.04 9.76
CA ALA A 109 -23.99 -1.41 9.72
C ALA A 109 -23.34 -2.12 10.93
N VAL A 110 -22.10 -1.76 11.28
CA VAL A 110 -21.40 -2.37 12.42
C VAL A 110 -22.07 -1.98 13.74
N ASN A 111 -22.43 -0.71 13.94
CA ASN A 111 -23.09 -0.28 15.17
C ASN A 111 -24.45 -0.96 15.39
N ALA A 112 -25.19 -1.29 14.32
CA ALA A 112 -26.43 -2.05 14.43
C ALA A 112 -26.23 -3.49 14.93
N GLU A 113 -25.03 -4.06 14.74
CA GLU A 113 -24.68 -5.40 15.21
C GLU A 113 -24.14 -5.41 16.65
N LEU A 114 -23.81 -4.26 17.25
CA LEU A 114 -23.18 -4.20 18.58
C LEU A 114 -24.15 -4.50 19.73
N ALA A 115 -25.35 -3.92 19.72
CA ALA A 115 -26.33 -4.13 20.79
C ALA A 115 -26.66 -5.62 21.03
N PRO A 116 -26.96 -6.43 20.00
CA PRO A 116 -27.16 -7.87 20.18
C PRO A 116 -25.97 -8.62 20.81
N LEU A 117 -24.74 -8.11 20.64
CA LEU A 117 -23.51 -8.72 21.16
C LEU A 117 -23.13 -8.23 22.57
N LYS A 118 -24.07 -7.60 23.30
CA LYS A 118 -23.86 -6.95 24.60
C LYS A 118 -22.79 -5.87 24.56
N LEU A 119 -22.75 -5.14 23.45
CA LEU A 119 -21.89 -4.00 23.20
C LEU A 119 -22.73 -2.74 22.95
N GLU A 120 -23.94 -2.66 23.52
CA GLU A 120 -24.88 -1.53 23.36
C GLU A 120 -24.32 -0.19 23.85
N ARG A 121 -23.33 -0.26 24.75
CA ARG A 121 -22.59 0.88 25.29
C ARG A 121 -21.41 1.29 24.43
N ALA A 122 -21.05 0.46 23.46
CA ALA A 122 -19.90 0.68 22.62
C ALA A 122 -20.29 1.37 21.31
N LYS A 123 -19.34 2.09 20.74
CA LYS A 123 -19.49 2.79 19.47
C LYS A 123 -18.31 2.50 18.57
N PHE A 124 -18.59 1.98 17.38
CA PHE A 124 -17.63 1.82 16.31
C PHE A 124 -17.59 3.08 15.43
N SER A 125 -16.39 3.51 15.05
CA SER A 125 -16.20 4.59 14.08
C SER A 125 -14.97 4.33 13.22
N THR A 126 -15.08 4.62 11.93
CA THR A 126 -13.96 4.65 11.00
C THR A 126 -13.39 6.06 10.98
N GLN A 127 -12.14 6.23 11.40
CA GLN A 127 -11.40 7.48 11.35
C GLN A 127 -10.61 7.55 10.04
N ILE A 128 -10.72 8.68 9.34
CA ILE A 128 -10.02 8.96 8.10
C ILE A 128 -9.27 10.27 8.31
N GLU A 129 -7.94 10.19 8.33
CA GLU A 129 -7.05 11.34 8.45
C GLU A 129 -6.40 11.58 7.09
N SER A 130 -6.63 12.75 6.49
CA SER A 130 -6.15 13.07 5.14
C SER A 130 -4.91 13.95 5.22
N GLU A 131 -3.83 13.52 4.57
CA GLU A 131 -2.56 14.27 4.47
C GLU A 131 -2.19 14.50 2.99
N PRO A 132 -2.79 15.49 2.29
CA PRO A 132 -2.53 15.73 0.86
C PRO A 132 -1.05 15.98 0.51
N GLN A 133 -0.25 16.39 1.50
CA GLN A 133 1.19 16.63 1.37
C GLN A 133 2.04 15.34 1.45
N SER A 134 1.44 14.22 1.84
CA SER A 134 2.09 12.91 2.00
C SER A 134 1.49 11.91 0.99
N PRO A 135 1.78 12.03 -0.32
CA PRO A 135 1.21 11.14 -1.33
C PRO A 135 1.71 9.69 -1.14
N ALA A 136 0.81 8.73 -1.34
CA ALA A 136 1.11 7.31 -1.28
C ALA A 136 0.39 6.56 -2.40
N PRO A 137 0.85 5.34 -2.79
CA PRO A 137 0.18 4.54 -3.81
C PRO A 137 -1.32 4.29 -3.55
N GLN A 138 -1.70 4.24 -2.27
CA GLN A 138 -3.08 4.08 -1.81
C GLN A 138 -3.85 5.41 -1.61
N GLY A 139 -3.33 6.53 -2.08
CA GLY A 139 -3.88 7.87 -1.83
C GLY A 139 -3.37 8.49 -0.51
N PHE A 140 -3.87 9.67 -0.19
CA PHE A 140 -3.39 10.49 0.94
C PHE A 140 -4.13 10.26 2.26
N ASP A 141 -5.07 9.33 2.32
CA ASP A 141 -5.81 9.06 3.56
C ASP A 141 -5.19 7.91 4.35
N ARG A 142 -5.07 8.15 5.66
CA ARG A 142 -4.86 7.12 6.66
C ARG A 142 -6.19 6.71 7.27
N VAL A 143 -6.60 5.46 7.03
CA VAL A 143 -7.87 4.91 7.53
C VAL A 143 -7.61 4.00 8.73
N GLN A 144 -8.35 4.20 9.82
CA GLN A 144 -8.27 3.39 11.03
C GLN A 144 -9.66 3.08 11.59
N PHE A 145 -9.83 1.87 12.12
CA PHE A 145 -11.04 1.49 12.85
C PHE A 145 -10.87 1.77 14.34
N TRP A 146 -11.80 2.54 14.88
CA TRP A 146 -11.80 3.01 16.25
C TRP A 146 -13.03 2.52 16.98
N VAL A 147 -12.85 2.28 18.28
CA VAL A 147 -13.90 1.85 19.19
C VAL A 147 -13.88 2.69 20.46
N GLN A 148 -15.08 3.02 20.93
CA GLN A 148 -15.33 3.48 22.28
C GLN A 148 -16.06 2.34 22.99
N THR A 149 -15.48 1.73 24.02
CA THR A 149 -16.08 0.56 24.68
C THR A 149 -17.19 0.96 25.66
N ASN A 150 -17.03 2.11 26.33
CA ASN A 150 -18.00 2.63 27.30
C ASN A 150 -18.28 4.12 27.09
N PRO A 151 -19.52 4.59 27.36
CA PRO A 151 -19.83 6.02 27.34
C PRO A 151 -18.89 6.80 28.26
N GLY A 152 -18.38 7.93 27.77
CA GLY A 152 -17.45 8.78 28.53
C GLY A 152 -15.98 8.37 28.45
N THR A 153 -15.64 7.20 27.89
CA THR A 153 -14.24 6.83 27.62
C THR A 153 -13.75 7.43 26.30
N LYS A 154 -12.43 7.70 26.20
CA LYS A 154 -11.85 8.20 24.94
C LYS A 154 -11.84 7.08 23.90
N PRO A 155 -12.41 7.29 22.69
CA PRO A 155 -12.31 6.32 21.62
C PRO A 155 -10.83 6.13 21.22
N GLY A 156 -10.49 4.93 20.77
CA GLY A 156 -9.15 4.65 20.28
C GLY A 156 -9.12 3.48 19.30
N PRO A 157 -7.93 3.15 18.76
CA PRO A 157 -7.78 2.09 17.77
C PRO A 157 -8.32 0.75 18.30
N LEU A 158 -9.10 0.05 17.47
CA LEU A 158 -9.77 -1.20 17.83
C LEU A 158 -8.82 -2.22 18.50
N MET A 159 -7.62 -2.38 17.94
CA MET A 159 -6.60 -3.33 18.42
C MET A 159 -5.96 -2.94 19.76
N LYS A 160 -6.14 -1.70 20.23
CA LYS A 160 -5.50 -1.20 21.47
C LYS A 160 -6.48 -1.06 22.64
N VAL A 161 -7.78 -0.96 22.37
CA VAL A 161 -8.78 -0.55 23.37
C VAL A 161 -9.69 -1.70 23.82
N ALA A 162 -9.89 -2.73 23.01
CA ALA A 162 -10.76 -3.84 23.36
C ALA A 162 -10.02 -4.96 24.13
N SER A 163 -10.67 -5.54 25.13
CA SER A 163 -10.26 -6.82 25.73
C SER A 163 -10.37 -7.97 24.71
N GLY A 164 -9.71 -9.11 24.94
CA GLY A 164 -9.72 -10.24 23.99
C GLY A 164 -11.12 -10.69 23.58
N GLY A 165 -12.03 -10.89 24.54
CA GLY A 165 -13.40 -11.30 24.27
C GLY A 165 -14.25 -10.22 23.57
N GLU A 166 -14.07 -8.94 23.92
CA GLU A 166 -14.75 -7.84 23.23
C GLU A 166 -14.24 -7.68 21.79
N LEU A 167 -12.93 -7.77 21.59
CA LEU A 167 -12.29 -7.68 20.28
C LEU A 167 -12.82 -8.78 19.35
N SER A 168 -12.89 -10.03 19.82
CA SER A 168 -13.47 -11.14 19.04
C SER A 168 -14.92 -10.87 18.62
N ARG A 169 -15.73 -10.27 19.51
CA ARG A 169 -17.11 -9.89 19.19
C ARG A 169 -17.18 -8.73 18.18
N PHE A 170 -16.30 -7.72 18.27
CA PHE A 170 -16.19 -6.67 17.27
C PHE A 170 -15.77 -7.22 15.90
N LEU A 171 -14.81 -8.13 15.88
CA LEU A 171 -14.34 -8.78 14.66
C LEU A 171 -15.45 -9.63 14.03
N LEU A 172 -16.27 -10.33 14.83
CA LEU A 172 -17.45 -11.03 14.33
C LEU A 172 -18.46 -10.06 13.70
N ALA A 173 -18.79 -8.95 14.38
CA ALA A 173 -19.69 -7.93 13.82
C ALA A 173 -19.16 -7.39 12.48
N LEU A 174 -17.87 -7.08 12.40
CA LEU A 174 -17.22 -6.65 11.17
C LEU A 174 -17.27 -7.73 10.09
N LYS A 175 -16.99 -8.99 10.42
CA LYS A 175 -17.01 -10.11 9.47
C LYS A 175 -18.41 -10.41 8.96
N VAL A 176 -19.44 -10.32 9.79
CA VAL A 176 -20.84 -10.46 9.37
C VAL A 176 -21.19 -9.37 8.36
N VAL A 177 -20.85 -8.11 8.65
CA VAL A 177 -21.12 -6.95 7.76
C VAL A 177 -20.32 -7.02 6.46
N LEU A 178 -19.08 -7.51 6.50
CA LEU A 178 -18.16 -7.57 5.35
C LEU A 178 -18.17 -8.93 4.62
N SER A 179 -18.99 -9.89 5.06
CA SER A 179 -19.00 -11.27 4.56
C SER A 179 -19.19 -11.38 3.04
N ASP A 180 -19.87 -10.42 2.42
CA ASP A 180 -20.10 -10.35 0.97
C ASP A 180 -18.89 -9.90 0.13
N ARG A 181 -17.75 -9.56 0.76
CA ARG A 181 -16.63 -8.90 0.06
C ARG A 181 -15.27 -9.59 0.27
N GLY A 182 -15.16 -10.83 -0.21
CA GLY A 182 -13.86 -11.50 -0.37
C GLY A 182 -13.20 -11.93 0.94
N SER A 183 -13.99 -12.40 1.92
CA SER A 183 -13.42 -13.04 3.11
C SER A 183 -12.72 -14.36 2.75
N ALA A 184 -11.75 -14.77 3.58
CA ALA A 184 -11.15 -16.09 3.50
C ALA A 184 -12.25 -17.18 3.54
N PRO A 185 -12.07 -18.30 2.81
CA PRO A 185 -13.07 -19.36 2.71
C PRO A 185 -13.36 -20.05 4.05
N THR A 186 -12.40 -19.98 4.99
CA THR A 186 -12.51 -20.56 6.33
C THR A 186 -12.09 -19.54 7.39
N LEU A 187 -12.89 -19.40 8.44
CA LEU A 187 -12.65 -18.53 9.59
C LEU A 187 -12.66 -19.36 10.87
N VAL A 188 -11.65 -19.13 11.73
CA VAL A 188 -11.53 -19.78 13.04
C VAL A 188 -11.72 -18.73 14.13
N PHE A 189 -12.67 -18.97 15.02
CA PHE A 189 -12.93 -18.15 16.20
C PHE A 189 -12.60 -18.97 17.45
N ASP A 190 -11.70 -18.44 18.25
CA ASP A 190 -11.38 -18.97 19.57
C ASP A 190 -11.88 -17.98 20.64
N GLU A 191 -12.36 -18.51 21.76
CA GLU A 191 -12.79 -17.71 22.94
C GLU A 191 -13.83 -16.60 22.66
N ILE A 192 -14.64 -16.73 21.61
CA ILE A 192 -15.60 -15.69 21.24
C ILE A 192 -16.75 -15.54 22.26
N ASP A 193 -17.05 -16.62 22.97
CA ASP A 193 -18.05 -16.73 24.02
C ASP A 193 -17.46 -16.61 25.44
N THR A 194 -16.18 -16.25 25.57
CA THR A 194 -15.55 -16.09 26.89
C THR A 194 -16.20 -14.98 27.70
N GLY A 195 -16.58 -15.31 28.94
CA GLY A 195 -17.17 -14.35 29.89
C GLY A 195 -18.60 -13.93 29.55
N VAL A 196 -19.29 -14.63 28.64
CA VAL A 196 -20.67 -14.34 28.25
C VAL A 196 -21.54 -15.60 28.27
N GLY A 197 -22.84 -15.42 28.53
CA GLY A 197 -23.81 -16.51 28.61
C GLY A 197 -25.23 -16.05 28.31
N GLY A 198 -26.16 -17.00 28.24
CA GLY A 198 -27.58 -16.73 27.98
C GLY A 198 -27.82 -16.07 26.62
N ALA A 199 -28.57 -14.97 26.60
CA ALA A 199 -28.94 -14.26 25.37
C ALA A 199 -27.75 -13.79 24.52
N VAL A 200 -26.62 -13.48 25.15
CA VAL A 200 -25.41 -13.02 24.43
C VAL A 200 -24.77 -14.16 23.66
N ALA A 201 -24.64 -15.33 24.29
CA ALA A 201 -24.12 -16.52 23.64
C ALA A 201 -25.04 -16.97 22.49
N ASP A 202 -26.35 -16.82 22.66
CA ASP A 202 -27.31 -17.09 21.59
C ASP A 202 -27.14 -16.13 20.41
N ALA A 203 -26.98 -14.83 20.68
CA ALA A 203 -26.72 -13.83 19.64
C ALA A 203 -25.41 -14.09 18.89
N ILE A 204 -24.33 -14.45 19.61
CA ILE A 204 -23.05 -14.86 19.00
C ILE A 204 -23.27 -16.07 18.09
N GLY A 205 -23.94 -17.11 18.59
CA GLY A 205 -24.25 -18.30 17.81
C GLY A 205 -25.05 -17.98 16.54
N ALA A 206 -26.05 -17.10 16.64
CA ALA A 206 -26.86 -16.69 15.50
C ALA A 206 -26.02 -15.95 14.44
N ARG A 207 -25.05 -15.12 14.88
CA ARG A 207 -24.14 -14.41 13.96
C ARG A 207 -23.10 -15.33 13.33
N LEU A 208 -22.57 -16.30 14.07
CA LEU A 208 -21.71 -17.33 13.52
C LEU A 208 -22.45 -18.20 12.49
N ALA A 209 -23.71 -18.56 12.76
CA ALA A 209 -24.55 -19.30 11.82
C ALA A 209 -24.81 -18.49 10.54
N ARG A 210 -25.19 -17.21 10.66
CA ARG A 210 -25.37 -16.31 9.51
C ARG A 210 -24.08 -16.14 8.70
N LEU A 211 -22.93 -16.09 9.36
CA LEU A 211 -21.64 -16.05 8.67
C LEU A 211 -21.33 -17.37 7.96
N ALA A 212 -21.72 -18.50 8.57
CA ALA A 212 -21.53 -19.85 8.04
C ALA A 212 -22.33 -20.13 6.75
N GLU A 213 -23.36 -19.32 6.46
CA GLU A 213 -24.08 -19.38 5.18
C GLU A 213 -23.19 -19.05 3.97
N LYS A 214 -22.10 -18.30 4.19
CA LYS A 214 -21.24 -17.79 3.11
C LYS A 214 -19.83 -18.36 3.13
N VAL A 215 -19.30 -18.71 4.31
CA VAL A 215 -17.93 -19.21 4.50
C VAL A 215 -17.93 -20.33 5.53
N GLN A 216 -16.89 -21.15 5.57
CA GLN A 216 -16.73 -22.13 6.65
C GLN A 216 -16.35 -21.41 7.95
N VAL A 217 -17.10 -21.66 9.02
CA VAL A 217 -16.83 -21.11 10.35
C VAL A 217 -16.51 -22.25 11.32
N MET A 218 -15.35 -22.19 11.96
CA MET A 218 -14.96 -23.06 13.05
C MET A 218 -14.92 -22.24 14.34
N ALA A 219 -15.63 -22.69 15.37
CA ALA A 219 -15.61 -22.05 16.68
C ALA A 219 -15.31 -23.09 17.76
N VAL A 220 -14.41 -22.74 18.69
CA VAL A 220 -14.23 -23.46 19.95
C VAL A 220 -15.10 -22.76 20.99
N THR A 221 -16.02 -23.49 21.60
CA THR A 221 -17.06 -22.91 22.47
C THR A 221 -17.39 -23.84 23.62
N HIS A 222 -17.73 -23.24 24.76
CA HIS A 222 -18.31 -23.94 25.91
C HIS A 222 -19.79 -23.56 26.11
N ALA A 223 -20.31 -22.62 25.32
CA ALA A 223 -21.69 -22.19 25.39
C ALA A 223 -22.63 -23.13 24.60
N PRO A 224 -23.63 -23.75 25.26
CA PRO A 224 -24.58 -24.62 24.58
C PRO A 224 -25.38 -23.91 23.49
N GLN A 225 -25.63 -22.60 23.64
CA GLN A 225 -26.35 -21.79 22.66
C GLN A 225 -25.58 -21.66 21.33
N VAL A 226 -24.25 -21.54 21.39
CA VAL A 226 -23.40 -21.47 20.19
C VAL A 226 -23.30 -22.85 19.55
N ALA A 227 -23.02 -23.89 20.34
CA ALA A 227 -22.92 -25.27 19.85
C ALA A 227 -24.23 -25.79 19.24
N ALA A 228 -25.38 -25.36 19.75
CA ALA A 228 -26.69 -25.73 19.19
C ALA A 228 -26.93 -25.19 17.77
N ARG A 229 -26.27 -24.08 17.37
CA ARG A 229 -26.41 -23.45 16.05
C ARG A 229 -25.43 -23.96 14.99
N ALA A 230 -24.47 -24.80 15.37
CA ALA A 230 -23.50 -25.36 14.43
C ALA A 230 -24.14 -26.36 13.45
N ASN A 231 -23.68 -26.40 12.20
CA ASN A 231 -24.08 -27.46 11.26
C ASN A 231 -23.46 -28.82 11.64
N GLN A 232 -22.21 -28.79 12.12
CA GLN A 232 -21.48 -29.95 12.64
C GLN A 232 -20.99 -29.66 14.06
N HIS A 233 -21.13 -30.62 14.96
CA HIS A 233 -20.67 -30.50 16.34
C HIS A 233 -19.59 -31.57 16.60
N LEU A 234 -18.38 -31.12 16.92
CA LEU A 234 -17.25 -31.97 17.28
C LEU A 234 -17.05 -31.94 18.80
N LEU A 235 -16.98 -33.12 19.43
CA LEU A 235 -16.64 -33.26 20.84
C LEU A 235 -15.14 -33.49 20.99
N ILE A 236 -14.51 -32.68 21.83
CA ILE A 236 -13.12 -32.86 22.25
C ILE A 236 -13.12 -33.54 23.61
N SER A 237 -12.43 -34.68 23.72
CA SER A 237 -12.33 -35.47 24.94
C SER A 237 -10.90 -35.94 25.19
N LYS A 238 -10.55 -36.19 26.46
CA LYS A 238 -9.27 -36.78 26.84
C LYS A 238 -9.45 -38.29 26.97
N GLU A 239 -8.64 -39.06 26.27
CA GLU A 239 -8.65 -40.52 26.30
C GLU A 239 -7.32 -41.04 26.85
N ALA A 240 -7.39 -41.96 27.80
CA ALA A 240 -6.22 -42.60 28.39
C ALA A 240 -5.75 -43.76 27.50
N LEU A 241 -4.54 -43.64 26.95
CA LEU A 241 -3.87 -44.67 26.17
C LEU A 241 -2.87 -45.45 27.05
N ASP A 242 -2.51 -46.67 26.61
CA ASP A 242 -1.55 -47.55 27.28
C ASP A 242 -1.80 -47.78 28.77
N LYS A 243 -3.03 -48.16 29.14
CA LYS A 243 -3.44 -48.37 30.54
C LYS A 243 -3.22 -47.13 31.43
N GLY A 244 -3.39 -45.93 30.88
CA GLY A 244 -3.30 -44.68 31.64
C GLY A 244 -1.92 -44.01 31.67
N LYS A 245 -0.93 -44.56 30.95
CA LYS A 245 0.42 -43.95 30.88
C LYS A 245 0.48 -42.72 29.98
N ARG A 246 -0.45 -42.57 29.05
CA ARG A 246 -0.54 -41.42 28.14
C ARG A 246 -1.98 -40.92 28.05
N VAL A 247 -2.15 -39.61 27.88
CA VAL A 247 -3.44 -38.99 27.61
C VAL A 247 -3.38 -38.40 26.22
N ALA A 248 -4.30 -38.81 25.35
CA ALA A 248 -4.46 -38.24 24.01
C ALA A 248 -5.77 -37.44 23.93
N THR A 249 -5.76 -36.39 23.11
CA THR A 249 -6.97 -35.63 22.79
C THR A 249 -7.67 -36.29 21.61
N ARG A 250 -8.90 -36.76 21.83
CA ARG A 250 -9.75 -37.33 20.79
C ARG A 250 -10.80 -36.31 20.37
N VAL A 251 -10.92 -36.11 19.06
CA VAL A 251 -11.95 -35.28 18.43
C VAL A 251 -12.90 -36.19 17.67
N ALA A 252 -14.20 -36.13 17.97
CA ALA A 252 -15.19 -36.98 17.32
C ALA A 252 -16.45 -36.20 16.93
N PRO A 253 -17.03 -36.43 15.74
CA PRO A 253 -18.30 -35.83 15.37
C PRO A 253 -19.45 -36.42 16.19
N LEU A 254 -20.40 -35.56 16.57
CA LEU A 254 -21.62 -35.95 17.27
C LEU A 254 -22.78 -36.12 16.28
N VAL A 255 -23.37 -37.31 16.24
CA VAL A 255 -24.67 -37.57 15.57
C VAL A 255 -25.81 -36.94 16.38
N LYS A 256 -27.00 -36.82 15.79
CA LYS A 256 -28.15 -36.08 16.37
C LYS A 256 -28.46 -36.43 17.83
N GLU A 257 -28.49 -37.72 18.19
CA GLU A 257 -28.80 -38.15 19.56
C GLU A 257 -27.69 -37.77 20.55
N HIS A 258 -26.42 -38.07 20.21
CA HIS A 258 -25.27 -37.69 21.02
C HIS A 258 -25.10 -36.16 21.12
N ARG A 259 -25.54 -35.43 20.10
CA ARG A 259 -25.58 -33.96 20.12
C ARG A 259 -26.56 -33.44 21.16
N ARG A 260 -27.77 -33.99 21.28
CA ARG A 260 -28.73 -33.57 22.31
C ARG A 260 -28.18 -33.82 23.72
N GLU A 261 -27.61 -35.00 23.96
CA GLU A 261 -27.03 -35.34 25.27
C GLU A 261 -25.86 -34.41 25.62
N GLU A 262 -25.00 -34.07 24.65
CA GLU A 262 -23.89 -33.16 24.89
C GLU A 262 -24.37 -31.73 25.21
N ILE A 263 -25.34 -31.19 24.45
CA ILE A 263 -25.92 -29.89 24.77
C ILE A 263 -26.59 -29.91 26.16
N ALA A 264 -27.27 -31.01 26.52
CA ALA A 264 -27.85 -31.17 27.85
C ALA A 264 -26.79 -31.23 28.95
N ARG A 265 -25.65 -31.88 28.70
CA ARG A 265 -24.48 -31.90 29.59
C ARG A 265 -23.89 -30.50 29.76
N MET A 266 -23.74 -29.74 28.67
CA MET A 266 -23.28 -28.34 28.69
C MET A 266 -24.22 -27.42 29.50
N LEU A 267 -25.52 -27.73 29.53
CA LEU A 267 -26.51 -26.99 30.32
C LEU A 267 -26.55 -27.38 31.80
N ALA A 268 -26.49 -28.67 32.12
CA ALA A 268 -26.70 -29.20 33.48
C ALA A 268 -25.41 -29.43 34.28
N GLY A 269 -24.26 -29.52 33.61
CA GLY A 269 -22.98 -29.82 34.25
C GLY A 269 -22.77 -31.32 34.47
N ALA A 270 -22.67 -31.72 35.74
CA ALA A 270 -22.23 -33.08 36.11
C ALA A 270 -23.27 -34.17 35.88
N GLU A 271 -24.56 -33.88 36.09
CA GLU A 271 -25.65 -34.85 35.94
C GLU A 271 -26.66 -34.38 34.89
N ILE A 272 -26.96 -35.23 33.90
CA ILE A 272 -27.90 -34.92 32.82
C ILE A 272 -29.32 -35.25 33.25
N THR A 273 -30.10 -34.24 33.61
CA THR A 273 -31.50 -34.38 34.03
C THR A 273 -32.47 -34.49 32.84
N ARG A 274 -33.75 -34.76 33.11
CA ARG A 274 -34.80 -34.78 32.06
C ARG A 274 -35.09 -33.37 31.54
N GLU A 275 -35.07 -32.40 32.45
CA GLU A 275 -35.30 -30.98 32.17
C GLU A 275 -34.18 -30.42 31.29
N ALA A 276 -32.93 -30.82 31.54
CA ALA A 276 -31.79 -30.42 30.71
C ALA A 276 -31.90 -30.94 29.27
N ARG A 277 -32.38 -32.18 29.08
CA ARG A 277 -32.64 -32.74 27.75
C ARG A 277 -33.76 -32.00 27.04
N ALA A 278 -34.84 -31.66 27.75
CA ALA A 278 -35.93 -30.87 27.20
C ALA A 278 -35.46 -29.47 26.77
N ALA A 279 -34.65 -28.80 27.58
CA ALA A 279 -34.05 -27.50 27.25
C ALA A 279 -33.10 -27.59 26.04
N ALA A 280 -32.25 -28.62 25.98
CA ALA A 280 -31.36 -28.88 24.85
C ALA A 280 -32.15 -29.09 23.54
N GLU A 281 -33.26 -29.81 23.61
CA GLU A 281 -34.14 -30.02 22.46
C GLU A 281 -34.77 -28.71 21.97
N GLN A 282 -35.20 -27.84 22.88
CA GLN A 282 -35.71 -26.51 22.52
C GLN A 282 -34.63 -25.64 21.86
N LEU A 283 -33.40 -25.64 22.37
CA LEU A 283 -32.28 -24.91 21.76
C LEU A 283 -31.97 -25.41 20.35
N LEU A 284 -31.94 -26.73 20.13
CA LEU A 284 -31.70 -27.31 18.80
C LEU A 284 -32.83 -26.99 17.82
N LYS A 285 -34.09 -26.95 18.28
CA LYS A 285 -35.24 -26.52 17.46
C LYS A 285 -35.14 -25.03 17.10
N ALA A 286 -34.87 -24.16 18.08
CA ALA A 286 -34.71 -22.72 17.85
C ALA A 286 -33.48 -22.38 16.97
N ALA A 287 -32.48 -23.27 16.92
CA ALA A 287 -31.31 -23.13 16.08
C ALA A 287 -31.53 -23.54 14.61
N THR A 288 -32.62 -24.27 14.32
CA THR A 288 -32.95 -24.76 12.96
C THR A 288 -34.11 -24.01 12.31
N ALA A 289 -34.81 -23.17 13.07
CA ALA A 289 -35.84 -22.23 12.60
C ALA A 289 -35.20 -20.92 12.14
#